data_AF-A0A031LPF1-F1
#
_entry.id   AF-A0A031LPF1-F1
#
_cell.length_a   1.000
_cell.length_b   1.000
_cell.length_c   1.000
_cell.angle_alpha   90.00
_cell.angle_beta   90.00
_cell.angle_gamma   90.00
#
_symmetry.space_group_name_H-M   'P 1'
#
loop_
_entity.id
_entity.type
_entity.pdbx_description
1 polymer ?
#
loop_
_entity_poly.entity_id
_entity_poly.type
_entity_poly.pdbx_seq_one_letter_code
_entity_poly.pdbx_strand_id
1 'polypeptide(L)'
;MISRYFLNGSFIIILDQENIAVVDLQIKTTKYSTQVMTHIDVDFPLSFGKIVKLTVCNTTLGNYICNGIIKLYKKIEGQNDAEILYKEILEEVSKVA
;
A
#
# COMPACT_ATOMS: atom_id res chain seq x y z
N MET A 1 -14.92 12.50 -0.20
CA MET A 1 -13.78 13.43 -0.15
C MET A 1 -12.53 12.62 -0.47
N ILE A 2 -11.58 13.20 -1.21
CA ILE A 2 -10.32 12.53 -1.55
C ILE A 2 -9.20 13.33 -0.91
N SER A 3 -8.43 12.67 -0.05
CA SER A 3 -7.24 13.25 0.58
C SER A 3 -5.99 12.63 -0.04
N ARG A 4 -4.94 13.43 -0.26
CA ARG A 4 -3.70 12.97 -0.89
C ARG A 4 -2.50 13.44 -0.08
N TYR A 5 -1.60 12.52 0.21
CA TYR A 5 -0.37 12.77 0.95
C TYR A 5 0.81 12.25 0.13
N PHE A 6 1.87 13.05 0.00
CA PHE A 6 3.09 12.66 -0.71
C PHE A 6 4.21 12.42 0.30
N LEU A 7 4.66 11.18 0.41
CA LEU A 7 5.54 10.68 1.47
C LEU A 7 6.69 9.91 0.84
N ASN A 8 7.93 10.38 1.04
CA ASN A 8 9.15 9.74 0.55
C ASN A 8 9.09 9.32 -0.93
N GLY A 9 8.56 10.18 -1.79
CA GLY A 9 8.46 9.89 -3.23
C GLY A 9 7.24 9.06 -3.65
N SER A 10 6.36 8.68 -2.71
CA SER A 10 5.17 7.87 -2.96
C SER A 10 3.90 8.58 -2.52
N PHE A 11 2.76 8.25 -3.12
CA PHE A 11 1.47 8.79 -2.70
C PHE A 11 0.71 7.84 -1.78
N ILE A 12 0.02 8.41 -0.80
CA ILE A 12 -1.14 7.80 -0.15
C ILE A 12 -2.36 8.60 -0.56
N ILE A 13 -3.31 7.92 -1.20
CA ILE A 13 -4.60 8.46 -1.61
C ILE A 13 -5.67 7.84 -0.74
N ILE A 14 -6.45 8.68 -0.05
CA ILE A 14 -7.52 8.26 0.84
C ILE A 14 -8.86 8.59 0.21
N LEU A 15 -9.70 7.57 0.09
CA LEU A 15 -11.07 7.63 -0.36
C LEU A 15 -11.98 7.59 0.87
N ASP A 16 -12.18 8.75 1.50
CA ASP A 16 -12.81 8.85 2.83
C ASP A 16 -14.21 8.23 2.89
N GLN A 17 -14.97 8.31 1.79
CA GLN A 17 -16.34 7.75 1.72
C GLN A 17 -16.36 6.22 1.65
N GLU A 18 -15.28 5.63 1.16
CA GLU A 18 -15.16 4.18 1.00
C GLU A 18 -14.39 3.54 2.16
N ASN A 19 -13.80 4.34 3.04
CA ASN A 19 -12.85 3.91 4.06
C ASN A 19 -11.71 3.07 3.45
N ILE A 20 -11.16 3.57 2.34
CA ILE A 20 -10.07 2.92 1.62
C ILE A 20 -8.90 3.89 1.50
N ALA A 21 -7.68 3.37 1.69
CA ALA A 21 -6.48 4.04 1.22
C ALA A 21 -5.80 3.20 0.13
N VAL A 22 -5.25 3.88 -0.86
CA VAL A 22 -4.39 3.31 -1.88
C VAL A 22 -3.01 3.93 -1.70
N VAL A 23 -1.99 3.08 -1.59
CA VAL A 23 -0.60 3.49 -1.41
C VAL A 23 0.21 3.05 -2.61
N ASP A 24 0.99 3.97 -3.15
CA ASP A 24 2.03 3.63 -4.11
C ASP A 24 3.22 3.03 -3.36
N LEU A 25 3.70 1.88 -3.85
CA LEU A 25 4.83 1.15 -3.29
C LEU A 25 5.85 0.91 -4.41
N GLN A 26 7.14 0.89 -4.06
CA GLN A 26 8.21 0.61 -5.01
C GLN A 26 9.18 -0.41 -4.40
N ILE A 27 8.62 -1.45 -3.77
CA ILE A 27 9.39 -2.44 -3.02
C ILE A 27 9.75 -3.59 -3.95
N LYS A 28 11.04 -3.82 -4.17
CA LYS A 28 11.52 -4.95 -4.98
C LYS A 28 11.16 -6.27 -4.29
N THR A 29 10.63 -7.23 -5.04
CA THR A 29 10.21 -8.53 -4.50
C THR A 29 10.79 -9.69 -5.30
N THR A 30 11.01 -10.81 -4.62
CA THR A 30 11.35 -12.09 -5.28
C THR A 30 10.12 -12.84 -5.77
N LYS A 31 8.92 -12.44 -5.33
CA LYS A 31 7.65 -13.03 -5.78
C LYS A 31 7.46 -12.78 -7.27
N TYR A 32 7.49 -13.87 -8.02
CA TYR A 32 7.38 -13.84 -9.47
C TYR A 32 5.92 -13.84 -9.89
N SER A 33 5.62 -13.05 -10.92
CA SER A 33 4.37 -13.17 -11.67
C SER A 33 4.67 -13.44 -13.14
N THR A 34 3.97 -14.40 -13.74
CA THR A 34 3.96 -14.63 -15.19
C THR A 34 3.14 -13.57 -15.93
N GLN A 35 2.37 -12.75 -15.21
CA GLN A 35 1.55 -11.67 -15.74
C GLN A 35 2.25 -10.32 -15.51
N VAL A 36 1.94 -9.33 -16.34
CA VAL A 36 2.48 -7.96 -16.19
C VAL A 36 2.13 -7.37 -14.83
N MET A 37 0.93 -7.70 -14.34
CA MET A 37 0.45 -7.35 -13.00
C MET A 37 -0.31 -8.52 -12.41
N THR A 38 -0.13 -8.77 -11.12
CA THR A 38 -0.92 -9.71 -10.34
C THR A 38 -1.37 -9.08 -9.05
N HIS A 39 -2.62 -9.35 -8.68
CA HIS A 39 -3.17 -8.96 -7.39
C HIS A 39 -3.10 -10.14 -6.42
N ILE A 40 -2.63 -9.86 -5.21
CA ILE A 40 -2.52 -10.84 -4.13
C ILE A 40 -3.40 -10.34 -3.00
N ASP A 41 -4.40 -11.14 -2.63
CA ASP A 41 -5.18 -10.88 -1.43
C ASP A 41 -4.32 -11.18 -0.20
N VAL A 42 -4.31 -10.25 0.75
CA VAL A 42 -3.53 -10.32 1.99
C VAL A 42 -4.39 -9.89 3.18
N ASP A 43 -3.92 -10.15 4.39
CA ASP A 43 -4.59 -9.70 5.62
C ASP A 43 -3.55 -9.21 6.63
N PHE A 44 -2.86 -8.12 6.28
CA PHE A 44 -1.82 -7.55 7.15
C PHE A 44 -2.42 -6.46 8.04
N PRO A 45 -2.46 -6.67 9.37
CA PRO A 45 -3.05 -5.70 10.29
C PRO A 45 -2.20 -4.43 10.40
N LEU A 46 -2.86 -3.28 10.51
CA LEU A 46 -2.26 -1.96 10.71
C LEU A 46 -3.01 -1.23 11.83
N SER A 47 -2.45 -0.15 12.38
CA SER A 47 -3.08 0.60 13.48
C SER A 47 -4.35 1.36 13.06
N PHE A 48 -4.45 1.74 11.78
CA PHE A 48 -5.60 2.43 11.19
C PHE A 48 -6.53 1.51 10.38
N GLY A 49 -6.17 0.26 10.18
CA GLY A 49 -6.85 -0.58 9.20
C GLY A 49 -6.15 -1.91 8.96
N LYS A 50 -6.20 -2.37 7.71
CA LYS A 50 -5.40 -3.51 7.26
C LYS A 50 -5.14 -3.45 5.76
N ILE A 51 -4.01 -3.99 5.32
CA ILE A 51 -3.75 -4.23 3.90
C ILE A 51 -4.58 -5.44 3.49
N VAL A 52 -5.42 -5.26 2.48
CA VAL A 52 -6.30 -6.32 1.96
C VAL A 52 -5.85 -6.86 0.60
N LYS A 53 -5.07 -6.05 -0.13
CA LYS A 53 -4.60 -6.42 -1.46
C LYS A 53 -3.27 -5.75 -1.75
N LEU A 54 -2.35 -6.49 -2.35
CA LEU A 54 -1.12 -5.98 -2.93
C LEU A 54 -1.14 -6.21 -4.43
N THR A 55 -0.56 -5.28 -5.19
CA THR A 55 -0.28 -5.51 -6.61
C THR A 55 1.20 -5.71 -6.82
N VAL A 56 1.56 -6.85 -7.42
CA VAL A 56 2.90 -7.13 -7.90
C VAL A 56 2.96 -6.81 -9.38
N CYS A 57 3.86 -5.93 -9.79
CA CYS A 57 4.16 -5.70 -11.20
C CYS A 57 5.44 -6.43 -11.60
N ASN A 58 5.42 -7.03 -12.78
CA ASN A 58 6.59 -7.57 -13.44
C ASN A 58 7.08 -6.54 -14.48
N THR A 59 8.33 -6.12 -14.34
CA THR A 59 8.98 -5.14 -15.23
C THR A 59 10.25 -5.73 -15.81
N THR A 60 10.83 -5.07 -16.82
CA THR A 60 12.13 -5.47 -17.38
C THR A 60 13.28 -5.40 -16.35
N LEU A 61 13.13 -4.63 -15.28
CA LEU A 61 14.12 -4.48 -14.21
C LEU A 61 13.93 -5.48 -13.05
N GLY A 62 12.82 -6.22 -13.05
CA GLY A 62 12.45 -7.19 -12.02
C GLY A 62 10.99 -7.03 -11.54
N ASN A 63 10.67 -7.73 -10.46
CA ASN A 63 9.35 -7.70 -9.84
C ASN A 63 9.30 -6.71 -8.68
N TYR A 64 8.19 -6.01 -8.55
CA TYR A 64 7.96 -4.99 -7.54
C TYR A 64 6.56 -5.10 -6.96
N ILE A 65 6.42 -4.88 -5.66
CA ILE A 65 5.13 -4.57 -5.03
C ILE A 65 4.88 -3.09 -5.31
N CYS A 66 3.94 -2.82 -6.21
CA CYS A 66 3.69 -1.51 -6.80
C CYS A 66 2.64 -0.69 -6.03
N ASN A 67 1.68 -1.38 -5.41
CA ASN A 67 0.67 -0.70 -4.62
C ASN A 67 0.07 -1.64 -3.57
N GLY A 68 -0.56 -1.02 -2.58
CA GLY A 68 -1.40 -1.68 -1.59
C GLY A 68 -2.76 -1.02 -1.51
N ILE A 69 -3.80 -1.83 -1.28
CA ILE A 69 -5.14 -1.36 -0.91
C ILE A 69 -5.33 -1.65 0.57
N ILE A 70 -5.67 -0.61 1.32
CA ILE A 70 -5.88 -0.65 2.75
C ILE A 70 -7.35 -0.40 3.02
N LYS A 71 -7.97 -1.30 3.78
CA LYS A 71 -9.28 -1.07 4.38
C LYS A 71 -9.08 -0.32 5.70
N LEU A 72 -9.59 0.89 5.81
CA LEU A 72 -9.47 1.74 6.98
C LEU A 72 -10.62 1.45 7.97
N TYR A 73 -10.29 1.46 9.25
CA TYR A 73 -11.23 1.38 10.37
C TYR A 73 -11.25 2.67 11.20
N LYS A 74 -10.22 3.50 11.02
CA LYS A 74 -10.08 4.81 11.64
C LYS A 74 -9.87 5.85 10.56
N LYS A 75 -10.35 7.06 10.82
CA LYS A 75 -10.12 8.21 9.95
C LYS A 75 -8.64 8.63 10.03
N ILE A 76 -8.09 9.04 8.90
CA ILE A 76 -6.79 9.72 8.82
C ILE A 76 -7.08 11.22 8.85
N GLU A 77 -6.62 11.93 9.88
CA GLU A 77 -7.00 13.33 10.12
C GLU A 77 -5.96 14.33 9.59
N GLY A 78 -4.79 13.85 9.18
CA GLY A 78 -3.73 14.70 8.65
C GLY A 78 -2.46 13.98 8.25
N GLN A 79 -1.43 14.78 7.97
CA GLN A 79 -0.12 14.33 7.49
C GLN A 79 0.54 13.32 8.45
N ASN A 80 0.49 13.56 9.77
CA ASN A 80 1.14 12.69 10.75
C ASN A 80 0.54 11.28 10.77
N ASP A 81 -0.80 11.17 10.69
CA ASP A 81 -1.48 9.86 10.63
C ASP A 81 -1.12 9.12 9.34
N ALA A 82 -1.07 9.84 8.21
CA ALA A 82 -0.66 9.28 6.93
C ALA A 82 0.80 8.79 6.97
N GLU A 83 1.69 9.51 7.65
CA GLU A 83 3.09 9.10 7.84
C GLU A 83 3.23 7.85 8.71
N ILE A 84 2.46 7.74 9.79
CA ILE A 84 2.44 6.54 10.64
C ILE A 84 1.94 5.35 9.82
N LEU A 85 0.81 5.51 9.13
CA LEU A 85 0.24 4.49 8.25
C LEU A 85 1.24 4.04 7.18
N TYR A 86 1.92 4.99 6.52
CA TYR A 86 2.92 4.69 5.50
C TYR A 86 4.07 3.85 6.04
N LYS A 87 4.60 4.21 7.21
CA LYS A 87 5.70 3.47 7.85
C LYS A 87 5.30 2.04 8.18
N GLU A 88 4.12 1.84 8.76
CA GLU A 88 3.61 0.50 9.06
C GLU A 88 3.42 -0.34 7.80
N ILE A 89 2.89 0.25 6.73
CA ILE A 89 2.76 -0.43 5.43
C ILE A 89 4.12 -0.89 4.92
N LEU A 90 5.12 0.00 4.91
CA LEU A 90 6.46 -0.35 4.46
C LEU A 90 7.05 -1.48 5.29
N GLU A 91 6.88 -1.45 6.61
CA GLU A 91 7.36 -2.49 7.51
C GLU A 91 6.71 -3.85 7.22
N GLU A 92 5.37 -3.91 7.15
CA GLU A 92 4.63 -5.15 6.91
C GLU A 92 4.90 -5.72 5.52
N VAL A 93 4.88 -4.88 4.49
CA VAL A 93 5.09 -5.32 3.12
C VAL A 93 6.53 -5.82 2.90
N SER A 94 7.51 -5.19 3.54
CA SER A 94 8.91 -5.61 3.43
C SER A 94 9.19 -7.00 4.02
N LYS A 95 8.39 -7.44 5.00
CA LYS A 95 8.49 -8.81 5.57
C LYS A 95 8.15 -9.90 4.57
N VAL A 96 7.37 -9.57 3.53
CA VAL A 96 6.82 -10.53 2.56
C VAL A 96 7.26 -10.29 1.12
N ALA A 97 8.15 -9.31 0.92
CA ALA A 97 8.76 -8.99 -0.37
C ALA A 97 9.83 -10.03 -0.77
#